data_AF-A0A560V8X5-F1
#
_entry.id   AF-A0A560V8X5-F1
#
_cell.length_a   1.000
_cell.length_b   1.000
_cell.length_c   1.000
_cell.angle_alpha   90.00
_cell.angle_beta   90.00
_cell.angle_gamma   90.00
#
_symmetry.space_group_name_H-M   'P 1'
#
loop_
_entity.id
_entity.type
_entity.pdbx_description
1 polymer ?
#
loop_
_entity_poly.entity_id
_entity_poly.type
_entity_poly.pdbx_seq_one_letter_code
_entity_poly.pdbx_strand_id
1 'polypeptide(L)'
;MQHILFVGDSFTHGRYTPVRPYHSGGAAASSSASTLVVDENYGQTGARAELEPGPWGGIPAIFAQLAAEAGLRYDVHIEAISQTSLSKNFAAASGVIAQPGWNAVVLQELSIKPLPSALTGSGASNPKDFCASVQTIERAVHGAAPHANVYLYEPWARADLAQALAGNTGAAGFAAQYQSALGALSDANHDAYYNAAAMDGAIAGVAPVGEAWRLAWNQGVANPDPFVSSGLPLLWYGFNAVNDPQISSPDYLHPGVDGAYLAGLVLFAQITGTDVTRFGGNETAAQQLGVPATLAARLQQIAAQAVKQASAAPLNASAPAPCTQSQ
;
A
#
# COMPACT_ATOMS: atom_id res chain seq x y z
N MET A 1 12.40 -0.88 -21.58
CA MET A 1 12.48 -0.84 -20.10
C MET A 1 11.32 0.03 -19.64
N GLN A 2 10.64 -0.35 -18.59
CA GLN A 2 9.51 0.40 -18.03
C GLN A 2 10.00 1.12 -16.77
N HIS A 3 9.83 2.44 -16.69
CA HIS A 3 10.12 3.23 -15.51
C HIS A 3 8.84 3.38 -14.69
N ILE A 4 8.90 3.00 -13.42
CA ILE A 4 7.77 3.10 -12.50
C ILE A 4 8.18 3.82 -11.22
N LEU A 5 7.35 4.80 -10.82
CA LEU A 5 7.51 5.53 -9.57
C LEU A 5 6.40 5.15 -8.59
N PHE A 6 6.77 4.75 -7.38
CA PHE A 6 5.85 4.58 -6.26
C PHE A 6 5.92 5.81 -5.35
N VAL A 7 4.81 6.54 -5.25
CA VAL A 7 4.67 7.75 -4.43
C VAL A 7 3.81 7.44 -3.22
N GLY A 8 4.28 7.76 -2.01
CA GLY A 8 3.46 7.52 -0.82
C GLY A 8 4.10 7.92 0.50
N ASP A 9 3.80 7.14 1.54
CA ASP A 9 4.31 7.32 2.90
C ASP A 9 4.91 6.01 3.47
N SER A 10 4.83 5.83 4.80
CA SER A 10 5.33 4.64 5.48
C SER A 10 4.61 3.33 5.14
N PHE A 11 3.45 3.38 4.49
CA PHE A 11 2.82 2.19 3.90
C PHE A 11 3.53 1.76 2.61
N THR A 12 4.15 2.69 1.88
CA THR A 12 4.90 2.37 0.65
C THR A 12 6.29 1.84 0.97
N HIS A 13 7.03 2.50 1.87
CA HIS A 13 8.35 2.00 2.30
C HIS A 13 8.27 0.85 3.31
N GLY A 14 7.09 0.57 3.89
CA GLY A 14 6.85 -0.56 4.78
C GLY A 14 7.34 -0.39 6.21
N ARG A 15 7.95 0.75 6.55
CA ARG A 15 8.49 1.20 7.85
C ARG A 15 9.50 0.30 8.55
N TYR A 16 9.29 -1.00 8.61
CA TYR A 16 10.04 -1.92 9.44
C TYR A 16 11.00 -2.78 8.63
N THR A 17 12.13 -3.13 9.24
CA THR A 17 13.01 -4.17 8.70
C THR A 17 12.33 -5.56 8.79
N PRO A 18 12.61 -6.48 7.84
CA PRO A 18 13.53 -6.33 6.71
C PRO A 18 12.94 -5.60 5.47
N VAL A 19 11.64 -5.30 5.46
CA VAL A 19 10.95 -4.74 4.27
C VAL A 19 11.51 -3.37 3.88
N ARG A 20 11.66 -2.44 4.81
CA ARG A 20 12.09 -1.06 4.53
C ARG A 20 13.38 -0.98 3.68
N PRO A 21 14.50 -1.62 4.08
CA PRO A 21 15.73 -1.59 3.29
C PRO A 21 15.82 -2.68 2.19
N TYR A 22 14.80 -3.53 2.02
CA TYR A 22 14.86 -4.64 1.07
C TYR A 22 15.17 -4.15 -0.34
N HIS A 23 16.26 -4.63 -0.94
CA HIS A 23 16.78 -4.22 -2.24
C HIS A 23 16.79 -2.69 -2.48
N SER A 24 17.13 -1.89 -1.47
CA SER A 24 17.37 -0.46 -1.67
C SER A 24 18.73 -0.17 -2.31
N GLY A 25 18.95 1.07 -2.75
CA GLY A 25 20.25 1.53 -3.24
C GLY A 25 20.46 1.36 -4.75
N GLY A 26 19.38 1.40 -5.54
CA GLY A 26 19.45 1.54 -6.99
C GLY A 26 20.11 2.85 -7.41
N ALA A 27 20.66 2.88 -8.63
CA ALA A 27 21.28 4.08 -9.20
C ALA A 27 20.29 4.81 -10.11
N ALA A 28 20.09 6.11 -9.87
CA ALA A 28 19.30 6.97 -10.75
C ALA A 28 19.84 6.96 -12.19
N ALA A 29 18.94 7.10 -13.16
CA ALA A 29 19.27 7.09 -14.59
C ALA A 29 19.95 5.80 -15.09
N SER A 30 19.70 4.66 -14.43
CA SER A 30 20.11 3.36 -14.94
C SER A 30 19.49 3.10 -16.31
N SER A 31 20.30 2.58 -17.25
CA SER A 31 19.81 2.09 -18.55
C SER A 31 19.42 0.61 -18.52
N SER A 32 19.50 -0.02 -17.34
CA SER A 32 19.28 -1.45 -17.12
C SER A 32 18.21 -1.69 -16.07
N ALA A 33 17.39 -2.73 -16.31
CA ALA A 33 16.43 -3.18 -15.31
C ALA A 33 17.16 -3.74 -14.09
N SER A 34 16.57 -3.56 -12.91
CA SER A 34 17.21 -3.89 -11.64
C SER A 34 16.18 -4.38 -10.63
N THR A 35 16.60 -5.27 -9.74
CA THR A 35 15.84 -5.59 -8.52
C THR A 35 16.05 -4.53 -7.43
N LEU A 36 17.08 -3.68 -7.57
CA LEU A 36 17.35 -2.56 -6.67
C LEU A 36 16.45 -1.37 -6.99
N VAL A 37 15.85 -0.80 -5.95
CA VAL A 37 14.99 0.39 -6.03
C VAL A 37 15.80 1.65 -5.82
N VAL A 38 15.56 2.64 -6.68
CA VAL A 38 16.09 4.01 -6.52
C VAL A 38 15.21 4.75 -5.51
N ASP A 39 15.79 5.18 -4.40
CA ASP A 39 15.13 6.06 -3.44
C ASP A 39 15.39 7.51 -3.80
N GLU A 40 14.35 8.20 -4.27
CA GLU A 40 14.42 9.59 -4.71
C GLU A 40 14.61 10.56 -3.54
N ASN A 41 14.30 10.13 -2.32
CA ASN A 41 14.44 10.92 -1.09
C ASN A 41 15.75 10.68 -0.35
N TYR A 42 16.54 9.68 -0.76
CA TYR A 42 17.78 9.38 -0.07
C TYR A 42 18.77 10.56 -0.10
N GLY A 43 19.16 11.00 1.09
CA GLY A 43 20.05 12.16 1.29
C GLY A 43 19.39 13.53 1.10
N GLN A 44 18.08 13.60 0.84
CA GLN A 44 17.35 14.87 0.81
C GLN A 44 17.19 15.47 2.21
N THR A 45 16.89 16.77 2.25
CA THR A 45 16.68 17.52 3.49
C THR A 45 15.32 18.24 3.48
N GLY A 46 14.94 18.86 4.60
CA GLY A 46 13.69 19.62 4.68
C GLY A 46 12.45 18.72 4.59
N ALA A 47 11.47 19.09 3.76
CA ALA A 47 10.20 18.37 3.65
C ALA A 47 10.35 16.94 3.09
N ARG A 48 11.45 16.65 2.38
CA ARG A 48 11.77 15.33 1.81
C ARG A 48 12.78 14.54 2.65
N ALA A 49 13.15 15.04 3.84
CA ALA A 49 14.07 14.32 4.72
C ALA A 49 13.43 13.03 5.24
N GLU A 50 14.17 11.93 5.12
CA GLU A 50 13.77 10.63 5.66
C GLU A 50 13.75 10.65 7.19
N LEU A 51 12.66 10.13 7.78
CA LEU A 51 12.56 9.97 9.24
C LEU A 51 13.16 8.66 9.73
N GLU A 52 13.08 7.61 8.90
CA GLU A 52 13.67 6.30 9.14
C GLU A 52 14.97 6.13 8.32
N PRO A 53 15.94 5.31 8.77
CA PRO A 53 17.16 5.05 8.02
C PRO A 53 16.88 4.53 6.59
N GLY A 54 17.33 5.27 5.59
CA GLY A 54 17.38 4.84 4.19
C GLY A 54 18.77 4.38 3.71
N PRO A 55 18.92 4.08 2.41
CA PRO A 55 17.86 4.20 1.39
C PRO A 55 16.76 3.13 1.57
N TRP A 56 15.57 3.42 1.08
CA TRP A 56 14.40 2.56 1.13
C TRP A 56 14.19 1.81 -0.19
N GLY A 57 13.72 0.56 -0.07
CA GLY A 57 13.25 -0.22 -1.22
C GLY A 57 11.82 -0.69 -1.02
N GLY A 58 11.46 -1.10 0.20
CA GLY A 58 10.08 -1.26 0.65
C GLY A 58 9.24 -2.25 -0.16
N ILE A 59 7.94 -1.95 -0.27
CA ILE A 59 7.02 -2.71 -1.13
C ILE A 59 7.40 -2.60 -2.63
N PRO A 60 7.88 -1.45 -3.15
CA PRO A 60 8.40 -1.35 -4.52
C PRO A 60 9.51 -2.36 -4.84
N ALA A 61 10.36 -2.71 -3.86
CA ALA A 61 11.41 -3.71 -4.07
C ALA A 61 10.87 -5.13 -4.23
N ILE A 62 9.74 -5.45 -3.59
CA ILE A 62 9.03 -6.72 -3.82
C ILE A 62 8.51 -6.76 -5.25
N PHE A 63 7.91 -5.65 -5.72
CA PHE A 63 7.51 -5.51 -7.13
C PHE A 63 8.70 -5.69 -8.08
N ALA A 64 9.84 -5.05 -7.79
CA ALA A 64 11.05 -5.14 -8.62
C ALA A 64 11.58 -6.58 -8.71
N GLN A 65 11.56 -7.31 -7.60
CA GLN A 65 11.96 -8.72 -7.56
C GLN A 65 11.01 -9.61 -8.37
N LEU A 66 9.69 -9.43 -8.22
CA LEU A 66 8.69 -10.16 -9.00
C LEU A 66 8.81 -9.87 -10.50
N ALA A 67 9.07 -8.61 -10.87
CA ALA A 67 9.32 -8.22 -12.25
C ALA A 67 10.54 -8.93 -12.84
N ALA A 68 11.66 -8.96 -12.10
CA ALA A 68 12.86 -9.67 -12.52
C ALA A 68 12.62 -11.17 -12.69
N GLU A 69 11.92 -11.81 -11.75
CA GLU A 69 11.58 -13.24 -11.81
C GLU A 69 10.63 -13.56 -12.98
N ALA A 70 9.73 -12.65 -13.33
CA ALA A 70 8.85 -12.76 -14.50
C ALA A 70 9.54 -12.40 -15.83
N GLY A 71 10.81 -11.98 -15.82
CA GLY A 71 11.54 -11.53 -17.01
C GLY A 71 11.09 -10.16 -17.55
N LEU A 72 10.37 -9.38 -16.75
CA LEU A 72 9.95 -8.02 -17.09
C LEU A 72 11.04 -7.01 -16.75
N ARG A 73 11.29 -6.08 -17.68
CA ARG A 73 12.38 -5.10 -17.56
C ARG A 73 11.88 -3.81 -16.94
N TYR A 74 11.87 -3.74 -15.62
CA TYR A 74 11.50 -2.55 -14.85
C TYR A 74 12.71 -1.84 -14.23
N ASP A 75 12.60 -0.52 -14.18
CA ASP A 75 13.40 0.39 -13.38
C ASP A 75 12.45 1.01 -12.35
N VAL A 76 12.68 0.69 -11.07
CA VAL A 76 11.70 0.93 -9.99
C VAL A 76 12.23 2.01 -9.06
N HIS A 77 11.40 3.01 -8.82
CA HIS A 77 11.71 4.17 -7.98
C HIS A 77 10.69 4.31 -6.85
N ILE A 78 11.14 4.87 -5.73
CA ILE A 78 10.30 5.25 -4.60
C ILE A 78 10.50 6.73 -4.26
N GLU A 79 9.38 7.45 -4.12
CA GLU A 79 9.28 8.81 -3.58
C GLU A 79 8.29 8.78 -2.41
N ALA A 80 8.77 8.36 -1.24
CA ALA A 80 7.95 8.23 -0.05
C ALA A 80 8.35 9.26 1.00
N ILE A 81 7.37 9.90 1.66
CA ILE A 81 7.63 10.79 2.80
C ILE A 81 6.79 10.30 3.97
N SER A 82 7.44 9.86 5.05
CA SER A 82 6.76 9.30 6.22
C SER A 82 5.70 10.25 6.78
N GLN A 83 4.55 9.69 7.18
CA GLN A 83 3.45 10.41 7.83
C GLN A 83 2.91 11.61 7.02
N THR A 84 2.99 11.55 5.69
CA THR A 84 2.70 12.68 4.82
C THR A 84 1.60 12.33 3.81
N SER A 85 0.68 13.27 3.57
CA SER A 85 -0.36 13.08 2.56
C SER A 85 0.17 13.26 1.14
N LEU A 86 -0.49 12.68 0.13
CA LEU A 86 -0.13 12.83 -1.28
C LEU A 86 -0.04 14.30 -1.70
N SER A 87 -0.97 15.16 -1.26
CA SER A 87 -0.90 16.60 -1.55
C SER A 87 0.38 17.26 -1.03
N LYS A 88 0.85 16.87 0.15
CA LYS A 88 2.06 17.42 0.77
C LYS A 88 3.32 16.81 0.14
N ASN A 89 3.30 15.51 -0.15
CA ASN A 89 4.37 14.84 -0.88
C ASN A 89 4.55 15.49 -2.26
N PHE A 90 3.47 15.62 -3.03
CA PHE A 90 3.51 16.29 -4.33
C PHE A 90 3.97 17.75 -4.26
N ALA A 91 3.55 18.51 -3.24
CA ALA A 91 4.04 19.88 -3.06
C ALA A 91 5.56 19.93 -2.84
N ALA A 92 6.15 18.93 -2.18
CA ALA A 92 7.58 18.85 -1.92
C ALA A 92 8.38 18.24 -3.09
N ALA A 93 7.81 17.28 -3.81
CA ALA A 93 8.50 16.43 -4.77
C ALA A 93 7.89 16.45 -6.19
N SER A 94 7.13 17.50 -6.55
CA SER A 94 6.52 17.62 -7.90
C SER A 94 7.54 17.49 -9.03
N GLY A 95 8.78 17.97 -8.83
CA GLY A 95 9.87 17.82 -9.79
C GLY A 95 10.36 16.39 -10.01
N VAL A 96 10.03 15.45 -9.12
CA VAL A 96 10.26 13.99 -9.26
C VAL A 96 9.03 13.31 -9.84
N ILE A 97 7.86 13.66 -9.33
CA ILE A 97 6.59 13.00 -9.68
C ILE A 97 6.14 13.36 -11.11
N ALA A 98 6.24 14.62 -11.51
CA ALA A 98 5.83 15.11 -12.82
C ALA A 98 7.01 15.17 -13.81
N GLN A 99 7.65 14.02 -14.04
CA GLN A 99 8.73 13.88 -15.02
C GLN A 99 8.27 13.13 -16.29
N PRO A 100 8.85 13.44 -17.47
CA PRO A 100 8.43 12.84 -18.74
C PRO A 100 8.82 11.37 -18.91
N GLY A 101 9.69 10.83 -18.04
CA GLY A 101 10.26 9.49 -18.17
C GLY A 101 9.37 8.35 -17.66
N TRP A 102 8.33 8.65 -16.88
CA TRP A 102 7.51 7.63 -16.24
C TRP A 102 6.61 6.90 -17.25
N ASN A 103 6.63 5.56 -17.19
CA ASN A 103 5.64 4.73 -17.85
C ASN A 103 4.48 4.37 -16.90
N ALA A 104 4.74 4.35 -15.59
CA ALA A 104 3.71 4.23 -14.59
C ALA A 104 4.03 5.03 -13.33
N VAL A 105 3.00 5.53 -12.66
CA VAL A 105 3.08 6.17 -11.35
C VAL A 105 2.03 5.55 -10.44
N VAL A 106 2.43 5.12 -9.25
CA VAL A 106 1.55 4.50 -8.25
C VAL A 106 1.39 5.47 -7.08
N LEU A 107 0.15 5.79 -6.72
CA LEU A 107 -0.17 6.76 -5.68
C LEU A 107 -0.78 6.07 -4.46
N GLN A 108 -0.11 6.21 -3.31
CA GLN A 108 -0.59 5.74 -2.01
C GLN A 108 -0.78 6.92 -1.06
N GLU A 109 -1.99 7.05 -0.51
CA GLU A 109 -2.34 8.15 0.39
C GLU A 109 -2.12 7.79 1.87
N LEU A 110 -1.82 8.81 2.70
CA LEU A 110 -1.82 8.71 4.15
C LEU A 110 -3.09 8.00 4.63
N SER A 111 -2.91 6.83 5.25
CA SER A 111 -3.96 5.82 5.48
C SER A 111 -5.32 6.31 6.01
N ILE A 112 -5.35 7.37 6.82
CA ILE A 112 -6.59 7.92 7.41
C ILE A 112 -7.26 8.99 6.57
N LYS A 113 -6.53 9.63 5.65
CA LYS A 113 -7.03 10.77 4.88
C LYS A 113 -8.20 10.39 3.96
N PRO A 114 -8.19 9.23 3.25
CA PRO A 114 -9.32 8.79 2.44
C PRO A 114 -10.56 8.39 3.25
N LEU A 115 -10.41 8.18 4.56
CA LEU A 115 -11.47 7.66 5.43
C LEU A 115 -12.31 8.80 6.04
N PRO A 116 -13.62 8.60 6.26
CA PRO A 116 -14.46 9.57 6.96
C PRO A 116 -14.01 9.74 8.41
N SER A 117 -14.11 10.97 8.94
CA SER A 117 -13.68 11.31 10.30
C SER A 117 -14.39 10.49 11.38
N ALA A 118 -15.63 10.05 11.12
CA ALA A 118 -16.39 9.17 12.01
C ALA A 118 -15.74 7.79 12.24
N LEU A 119 -14.87 7.33 11.34
CA LEU A 119 -14.14 6.05 11.47
C LEU A 119 -12.72 6.22 12.02
N THR A 120 -12.22 7.44 12.14
CA THR A 120 -10.81 7.70 12.53
C THR A 120 -10.68 8.56 13.77
N GLY A 121 -11.68 9.38 14.10
CA GLY A 121 -11.58 10.42 15.11
C GLY A 121 -10.55 11.51 14.80
N SER A 122 -10.04 11.59 13.57
CA SER A 122 -8.90 12.43 13.22
C SER A 122 -9.28 13.60 12.31
N GLY A 123 -8.74 14.79 12.60
CA GLY A 123 -8.86 15.96 11.72
C GLY A 123 -8.04 15.85 10.43
N ALA A 124 -7.21 14.81 10.29
CA ALA A 124 -6.53 14.50 9.03
C ALA A 124 -7.43 13.77 8.02
N SER A 125 -8.57 13.21 8.47
CA SER A 125 -9.58 12.61 7.58
C SER A 125 -10.20 13.67 6.68
N ASN A 126 -10.01 13.51 5.37
CA ASN A 126 -10.55 14.42 4.38
C ASN A 126 -10.64 13.71 3.02
N PRO A 127 -11.66 12.85 2.81
CA PRO A 127 -11.79 12.06 1.59
C PRO A 127 -11.91 12.95 0.34
N LYS A 128 -12.58 14.10 0.45
CA LYS A 128 -12.66 15.10 -0.62
C LYS A 128 -11.29 15.62 -1.07
N ASP A 129 -10.42 15.97 -0.12
CA ASP A 129 -9.06 16.45 -0.44
C ASP A 129 -8.16 15.34 -0.96
N PHE A 130 -8.34 14.09 -0.53
CA PHE A 130 -7.69 12.94 -1.18
C PHE A 130 -8.05 12.88 -2.67
N CYS A 131 -9.33 12.94 -3.02
CA CYS A 131 -9.74 12.89 -4.43
C CYS A 131 -9.23 14.10 -5.25
N ALA A 132 -9.24 15.30 -4.66
CA ALA A 132 -8.66 16.48 -5.29
C ALA A 132 -7.13 16.37 -5.48
N SER A 133 -6.44 15.69 -4.56
CA SER A 133 -5.01 15.39 -4.66
C SER A 133 -4.72 14.44 -5.81
N VAL A 134 -5.52 13.37 -5.95
CA VAL A 134 -5.43 12.42 -7.08
C VAL A 134 -5.55 13.17 -8.41
N GLN A 135 -6.61 13.98 -8.58
CA GLN A 135 -6.81 14.78 -9.80
C GLN A 135 -5.71 15.80 -10.08
N THR A 136 -5.05 16.31 -9.04
CA THR A 136 -3.96 17.28 -9.22
C THR A 136 -2.68 16.56 -9.67
N ILE A 137 -2.39 15.42 -9.07
CA ILE A 137 -1.18 14.65 -9.36
C ILE A 137 -1.30 13.97 -10.72
N GLU A 138 -2.45 13.36 -11.03
CA GLU A 138 -2.70 12.73 -12.33
C GLU A 138 -2.47 13.73 -13.48
N ARG A 139 -3.12 14.90 -13.45
CA ARG A 139 -2.96 15.92 -14.49
C ARG A 139 -1.52 16.40 -14.63
N ALA A 140 -0.77 16.47 -13.53
CA ALA A 140 0.64 16.82 -13.58
C ALA A 140 1.50 15.72 -14.21
N VAL A 141 1.23 14.46 -13.86
CA VAL A 141 1.89 13.28 -14.43
C VAL A 141 1.59 13.19 -15.93
N HIS A 142 0.33 13.22 -16.37
CA HIS A 142 -0.01 13.19 -17.81
C HIS A 142 0.41 14.45 -18.55
N GLY A 143 0.46 15.60 -17.89
CA GLY A 143 1.03 16.82 -18.46
C GLY A 143 2.51 16.69 -18.81
N ALA A 144 3.29 15.95 -18.01
CA ALA A 144 4.72 15.71 -18.23
C ALA A 144 5.00 14.44 -19.06
N ALA A 145 4.27 13.36 -18.79
CA ALA A 145 4.37 12.04 -19.42
C ALA A 145 2.98 11.59 -19.93
N PRO A 146 2.55 12.04 -21.13
CA PRO A 146 1.19 11.78 -21.65
C PRO A 146 0.82 10.30 -21.89
N HIS A 147 1.78 9.39 -21.74
CA HIS A 147 1.63 7.96 -21.96
C HIS A 147 1.69 7.14 -20.67
N ALA A 148 1.92 7.78 -19.52
CA ALA A 148 2.07 7.11 -18.25
C ALA A 148 0.74 6.51 -17.79
N ASN A 149 0.76 5.33 -17.18
CA ASN A 149 -0.39 4.79 -16.47
C ASN A 149 -0.34 5.21 -15.00
N VAL A 150 -1.36 5.89 -14.51
CA VAL A 150 -1.44 6.27 -13.08
C VAL A 150 -2.33 5.28 -12.35
N TYR A 151 -1.82 4.66 -11.28
CA TYR A 151 -2.55 3.69 -10.46
C TYR A 151 -2.74 4.23 -9.04
N LEU A 152 -3.85 3.85 -8.41
CA LEU A 152 -4.03 4.07 -6.97
C LEU A 152 -3.74 2.78 -6.21
N TYR A 153 -3.01 2.89 -5.10
CA TYR A 153 -2.73 1.79 -4.18
C TYR A 153 -3.70 1.88 -3.00
N GLU A 154 -4.80 1.11 -3.05
CA GLU A 154 -5.79 1.00 -1.97
C GLU A 154 -5.21 0.21 -0.78
N PRO A 155 -4.97 0.84 0.40
CA PRO A 155 -4.39 0.18 1.55
C PRO A 155 -5.44 -0.64 2.32
N TRP A 156 -4.98 -1.34 3.36
CA TRP A 156 -5.81 -2.18 4.20
C TRP A 156 -6.52 -1.43 5.34
N ALA A 157 -7.54 -2.08 5.90
CA ALA A 157 -8.11 -1.69 7.18
C ALA A 157 -7.04 -1.80 8.27
N ARG A 158 -6.86 -0.74 9.07
CA ARG A 158 -5.92 -0.71 10.18
C ARG A 158 -6.51 -1.38 11.41
N ALA A 159 -5.76 -2.30 12.02
CA ALA A 159 -6.18 -3.00 13.23
C ALA A 159 -6.21 -2.07 14.46
N ASP A 160 -5.30 -1.10 14.56
CA ASP A 160 -5.31 -0.12 15.64
C ASP A 160 -6.55 0.80 15.62
N LEU A 161 -7.00 1.22 14.43
CA LEU A 161 -8.25 1.96 14.27
C LEU A 161 -9.49 1.09 14.57
N ALA A 162 -9.49 -0.16 14.10
CA ALA A 162 -10.58 -1.08 14.42
C ALA A 162 -10.68 -1.33 15.94
N GLN A 163 -9.54 -1.44 16.64
CA GLN A 163 -9.49 -1.52 18.10
C GLN A 163 -10.07 -0.25 18.73
N ALA A 164 -9.68 0.94 18.26
CA ALA A 164 -10.18 2.21 18.79
C ALA A 164 -11.72 2.33 18.65
N LEU A 165 -12.28 1.86 17.52
CA LEU A 165 -13.72 1.83 17.27
C LEU A 165 -14.45 0.78 18.13
N ALA A 166 -13.82 -0.37 18.37
CA ALA A 166 -14.38 -1.47 19.17
C ALA A 166 -14.23 -1.25 20.69
N GLY A 167 -13.36 -0.33 21.12
CA GLY A 167 -13.15 0.00 22.52
C GLY A 167 -12.24 -1.00 23.26
N ASN A 168 -12.60 -1.33 24.50
CA ASN A 168 -11.74 -2.11 25.39
C ASN A 168 -11.68 -3.59 24.99
N THR A 169 -10.47 -4.12 24.78
CA THR A 169 -10.22 -5.51 24.38
C THR A 169 -10.74 -6.56 25.37
N GLY A 170 -10.92 -6.20 26.64
CA GLY A 170 -11.50 -7.05 27.67
C GLY A 170 -13.03 -6.97 27.79
N ALA A 171 -13.70 -6.09 27.03
CA ALA A 171 -15.14 -5.93 27.13
C ALA A 171 -15.91 -7.06 26.44
N ALA A 172 -17.07 -7.43 27.00
CA ALA A 172 -17.99 -8.35 26.35
C ALA A 172 -18.45 -7.76 25.01
N GLY A 173 -18.33 -8.54 23.92
CA GLY A 173 -18.69 -8.11 22.58
C GLY A 173 -17.57 -7.42 21.78
N PHE A 174 -16.38 -7.22 22.36
CA PHE A 174 -15.23 -6.61 21.65
C PHE A 174 -14.95 -7.28 20.31
N ALA A 175 -14.83 -8.61 20.27
CA ALA A 175 -14.52 -9.33 19.02
C ALA A 175 -15.52 -9.06 17.89
N ALA A 176 -16.81 -8.99 18.21
CA ALA A 176 -17.85 -8.68 17.21
C ALA A 176 -17.75 -7.23 16.73
N GLN A 177 -17.53 -6.29 17.65
CA GLN A 177 -17.37 -4.87 17.33
C GLN A 177 -16.09 -4.62 16.51
N TYR A 178 -15.00 -5.30 16.85
CA TYR A 178 -13.73 -5.22 16.15
C TYR A 178 -13.84 -5.75 14.72
N GLN A 179 -14.48 -6.90 14.52
CA GLN A 179 -14.75 -7.42 13.17
C GLN A 179 -15.65 -6.49 12.35
N SER A 180 -16.68 -5.93 12.98
CA SER A 180 -17.55 -4.94 12.32
C SER A 180 -16.78 -3.67 11.93
N ALA A 181 -15.86 -3.21 12.78
CA ALA A 181 -15.03 -2.04 12.52
C ALA A 181 -14.02 -2.29 11.39
N LEU A 182 -13.39 -3.47 11.35
CA LEU A 182 -12.54 -3.87 10.22
C LEU A 182 -13.32 -3.86 8.90
N GLY A 183 -14.53 -4.41 8.88
CA GLY A 183 -15.41 -4.37 7.71
C GLY A 183 -15.69 -2.94 7.25
N ALA A 184 -16.12 -2.07 8.17
CA ALA A 184 -16.42 -0.67 7.86
C ALA A 184 -15.20 0.10 7.33
N LEU A 185 -14.02 -0.14 7.89
CA LEU A 185 -12.76 0.47 7.42
C LEU A 185 -12.36 -0.06 6.04
N SER A 186 -12.51 -1.36 5.78
CA SER A 186 -12.26 -1.95 4.46
C SER A 186 -13.19 -1.36 3.40
N ASP A 187 -14.50 -1.29 3.69
CA ASP A 187 -15.49 -0.74 2.77
C ASP A 187 -15.22 0.75 2.48
N ALA A 188 -14.86 1.52 3.51
CA ALA A 188 -14.55 2.94 3.36
C ALA A 188 -13.26 3.19 2.53
N ASN A 189 -12.22 2.35 2.69
CA ASN A 189 -11.03 2.41 1.83
C ASN A 189 -11.41 2.13 0.38
N HIS A 190 -12.10 1.01 0.12
CA HIS A 190 -12.54 0.65 -1.22
C HIS A 190 -13.33 1.80 -1.87
N ASP A 191 -14.39 2.26 -1.20
CA ASP A 191 -15.28 3.30 -1.74
C ASP A 191 -14.51 4.59 -2.04
N ALA A 192 -13.56 4.99 -1.18
CA ALA A 192 -12.78 6.21 -1.39
C ALA A 192 -11.85 6.11 -2.61
N TYR A 193 -11.14 4.99 -2.77
CA TYR A 193 -10.18 4.81 -3.87
C TYR A 193 -10.87 4.66 -5.23
N TYR A 194 -11.93 3.88 -5.32
CA TYR A 194 -12.69 3.77 -6.57
C TYR A 194 -13.47 5.03 -6.91
N ASN A 195 -13.97 5.78 -5.91
CA ASN A 195 -14.60 7.08 -6.17
C ASN A 195 -13.58 8.12 -6.65
N ALA A 196 -12.36 8.14 -6.10
CA ALA A 196 -11.27 9.00 -6.57
C ALA A 196 -10.88 8.68 -8.03
N ALA A 197 -10.70 7.39 -8.35
CA ALA A 197 -10.40 6.97 -9.72
C ALA A 197 -11.52 7.36 -10.71
N ALA A 198 -12.79 7.16 -10.33
CA ALA A 198 -13.93 7.52 -11.17
C ALA A 198 -14.10 9.03 -11.36
N MET A 199 -13.81 9.84 -10.34
CA MET A 199 -13.88 11.31 -10.43
C MET A 199 -12.75 11.92 -11.26
N ASP A 200 -11.59 11.30 -11.24
CA ASP A 200 -10.47 11.69 -12.09
C ASP A 200 -10.72 11.29 -13.56
N GLY A 201 -11.07 10.03 -13.79
CA GLY A 201 -11.41 9.49 -15.11
C GLY A 201 -10.22 9.09 -15.99
N ALA A 202 -8.98 9.40 -15.59
CA ALA A 202 -7.75 9.03 -16.30
C ALA A 202 -6.86 8.05 -15.51
N ILE A 203 -7.21 7.75 -14.25
CA ILE A 203 -6.60 6.66 -13.48
C ILE A 203 -6.74 5.31 -14.23
N ALA A 204 -5.60 4.66 -14.48
CA ALA A 204 -5.51 3.38 -15.19
C ALA A 204 -6.08 2.20 -14.38
N GLY A 205 -6.06 2.29 -13.06
CA GLY A 205 -6.71 1.31 -12.18
C GLY A 205 -6.40 1.51 -10.70
N VAL A 206 -7.15 0.80 -9.86
CA VAL A 206 -6.91 0.68 -8.42
C VAL A 206 -6.31 -0.69 -8.15
N ALA A 207 -5.19 -0.75 -7.43
CA ALA A 207 -4.61 -2.00 -6.94
C ALA A 207 -5.26 -2.37 -5.59
N PRO A 208 -6.06 -3.44 -5.52
CA PRO A 208 -6.98 -3.70 -4.41
C PRO A 208 -6.31 -4.43 -3.24
N VAL A 209 -5.28 -3.82 -2.65
CA VAL A 209 -4.50 -4.46 -1.57
C VAL A 209 -5.38 -4.63 -0.32
N GLY A 210 -6.19 -3.64 0.03
CA GLY A 210 -7.13 -3.73 1.14
C GLY A 210 -8.14 -4.87 0.98
N GLU A 211 -8.67 -5.08 -0.23
CA GLU A 211 -9.53 -6.22 -0.53
C GLU A 211 -8.80 -7.56 -0.43
N ALA A 212 -7.54 -7.63 -0.87
CA ALA A 212 -6.72 -8.84 -0.74
C ALA A 212 -6.49 -9.21 0.73
N TRP A 213 -6.25 -8.24 1.61
CA TRP A 213 -6.15 -8.45 3.05
C TRP A 213 -7.45 -9.00 3.63
N ARG A 214 -8.59 -8.39 3.29
CA ARG A 214 -9.92 -8.88 3.69
C ARG A 214 -10.18 -10.30 3.20
N LEU A 215 -9.75 -10.62 1.97
CA LEU A 215 -9.88 -11.95 1.41
C LEU A 215 -9.01 -12.98 2.15
N ALA A 216 -7.77 -12.63 2.51
CA ALA A 216 -6.88 -13.49 3.28
C ALA A 216 -7.48 -13.86 4.65
N TRP A 217 -8.17 -12.93 5.31
CA TRP A 217 -8.89 -13.20 6.55
C TRP A 217 -10.08 -14.13 6.33
N ASN A 218 -10.93 -13.82 5.36
CA ASN A 218 -12.15 -14.59 5.07
C ASN A 218 -11.84 -16.04 4.67
N GLN A 219 -10.70 -16.28 4.03
CA GLN A 219 -10.26 -17.62 3.62
C GLN A 219 -9.37 -18.32 4.65
N GLY A 220 -9.14 -17.72 5.83
CA GLY A 220 -8.31 -18.33 6.88
C GLY A 220 -6.84 -18.48 6.50
N VAL A 221 -6.31 -17.60 5.64
CA VAL A 221 -4.89 -17.52 5.29
C VAL A 221 -4.12 -16.66 6.29
N ALA A 222 -4.78 -15.65 6.85
CA ALA A 222 -4.22 -14.75 7.85
C ALA A 222 -5.20 -14.53 9.02
N ASN A 223 -4.64 -14.18 10.17
CA ASN A 223 -5.41 -13.81 11.36
C ASN A 223 -5.98 -12.39 11.22
N PRO A 224 -7.31 -12.20 11.28
CA PRO A 224 -7.91 -10.86 11.29
C PRO A 224 -7.78 -10.13 12.64
N ASP A 225 -7.50 -10.84 13.73
CA ASP A 225 -7.62 -10.32 15.09
C ASP A 225 -6.32 -10.52 15.89
N PRO A 226 -5.50 -9.47 16.05
CA PRO A 226 -4.26 -9.56 16.82
C PRO A 226 -4.46 -9.77 18.33
N PHE A 227 -5.69 -9.67 18.84
CA PHE A 227 -6.01 -9.83 20.26
C PHE A 227 -6.40 -11.27 20.61
N VAL A 228 -6.52 -12.14 19.61
CA VAL A 228 -6.82 -13.56 19.78
C VAL A 228 -5.62 -14.40 19.33
N SER A 229 -5.25 -15.38 20.17
CA SER A 229 -4.20 -16.34 19.80
C SER A 229 -4.65 -17.17 18.60
N SER A 230 -3.81 -17.22 17.57
CA SER A 230 -4.08 -17.92 16.32
C SER A 230 -2.81 -18.59 15.82
N GLY A 231 -2.96 -19.71 15.11
CA GLY A 231 -1.87 -20.33 14.33
C GLY A 231 -1.65 -19.67 12.97
N LEU A 232 -2.48 -18.69 12.61
CA LEU A 232 -2.36 -17.92 11.37
C LEU A 232 -1.50 -16.66 11.58
N PRO A 233 -0.73 -16.23 10.55
CA PRO A 233 0.07 -15.03 10.64
C PRO A 233 -0.80 -13.76 10.71
N LEU A 234 -0.29 -12.72 11.37
CA LEU A 234 -0.81 -11.36 11.22
C LEU A 234 -0.20 -10.71 9.98
N LEU A 235 -1.02 -10.04 9.19
CA LEU A 235 -0.51 -9.24 8.07
C LEU A 235 0.03 -7.89 8.54
N TRP A 236 -0.45 -7.37 9.67
CA TRP A 236 0.09 -6.16 10.29
C TRP A 236 1.36 -6.43 11.08
N TYR A 237 2.22 -5.41 11.18
CA TYR A 237 3.34 -5.42 12.10
C TYR A 237 2.81 -5.29 13.53
N GLY A 238 3.09 -6.28 14.37
CA GLY A 238 2.76 -6.22 15.80
C GLY A 238 3.91 -5.62 16.59
N PHE A 239 4.57 -6.48 17.36
CA PHE A 239 5.75 -6.15 18.13
C PHE A 239 6.73 -7.33 18.06
N ASN A 240 7.99 -7.07 17.75
CA ASN A 240 9.02 -8.10 17.62
C ASN A 240 10.09 -7.98 18.70
N ALA A 241 10.95 -9.00 18.80
CA ALA A 241 12.11 -8.99 19.70
C ALA A 241 13.09 -7.84 19.38
N VAL A 242 13.22 -7.53 18.09
CA VAL A 242 13.96 -6.37 17.58
C VAL A 242 13.01 -5.60 16.67
N ASN A 243 12.78 -4.34 16.98
CA ASN A 243 11.99 -3.43 16.16
C ASN A 243 12.91 -2.33 15.63
N ASP A 244 12.89 -2.11 14.32
CA ASP A 244 13.56 -0.99 13.67
C ASP A 244 12.56 -0.32 12.72
N PRO A 245 12.02 0.87 13.05
CA PRO A 245 12.41 1.70 14.18
C PRO A 245 11.96 1.11 15.53
N GLN A 246 12.61 1.51 16.62
CA GLN A 246 12.26 1.07 17.96
C GLN A 246 10.86 1.58 18.34
N ILE A 247 10.03 0.67 18.87
CA ILE A 247 8.69 0.94 19.41
C ILE A 247 8.56 0.34 20.80
N SER A 248 7.57 0.79 21.58
CA SER A 248 7.28 0.31 22.94
C SER A 248 5.93 -0.40 23.06
N SER A 249 5.15 -0.42 21.98
CA SER A 249 3.85 -1.09 21.88
C SER A 249 3.69 -1.69 20.49
N PRO A 250 2.81 -2.68 20.31
CA PRO A 250 2.46 -3.17 18.98
C PRO A 250 1.95 -2.05 18.08
N ASP A 251 2.34 -2.08 16.80
CA ASP A 251 2.01 -1.04 15.82
C ASP A 251 0.61 -1.22 15.22
N TYR A 252 0.30 -2.42 14.71
CA TYR A 252 -1.00 -2.81 14.14
C TYR A 252 -1.56 -1.87 13.05
N LEU A 253 -0.67 -1.11 12.42
CA LEU A 253 -0.97 -0.11 11.40
C LEU A 253 -0.23 -0.45 10.10
N HIS A 254 1.10 -0.59 10.19
CA HIS A 254 2.02 -0.89 9.11
C HIS A 254 1.97 -2.38 8.75
N PRO A 255 2.42 -2.75 7.54
CA PRO A 255 2.47 -4.16 7.18
C PRO A 255 3.60 -4.87 7.92
N GLY A 256 3.35 -6.08 8.35
CA GLY A 256 4.40 -7.06 8.59
C GLY A 256 4.96 -7.59 7.26
N VAL A 257 5.92 -8.50 7.32
CA VAL A 257 6.53 -9.09 6.12
C VAL A 257 5.47 -9.73 5.21
N ASP A 258 4.57 -10.53 5.77
CA ASP A 258 3.53 -11.24 4.99
C ASP A 258 2.54 -10.26 4.34
N GLY A 259 2.18 -9.19 5.05
CA GLY A 259 1.31 -8.13 4.54
C GLY A 259 1.96 -7.30 3.43
N ALA A 260 3.25 -6.99 3.56
CA ALA A 260 4.03 -6.29 2.55
C ALA A 260 4.21 -7.15 1.29
N TYR A 261 4.44 -8.45 1.47
CA TYR A 261 4.50 -9.40 0.36
C TYR A 261 3.17 -9.48 -0.40
N LEU A 262 2.05 -9.60 0.32
CA LEU A 262 0.73 -9.58 -0.30
C LEU A 262 0.47 -8.27 -1.08
N ALA A 263 0.87 -7.13 -0.52
CA ALA A 263 0.76 -5.84 -1.22
C ALA A 263 1.59 -5.81 -2.51
N GLY A 264 2.85 -6.25 -2.46
CA GLY A 264 3.72 -6.33 -3.64
C GLY A 264 3.14 -7.23 -4.73
N LEU A 265 2.58 -8.39 -4.37
CA LEU A 265 1.90 -9.30 -5.30
C LEU A 265 0.70 -8.65 -6.00
N VAL A 266 -0.16 -7.97 -5.24
CA VAL A 266 -1.36 -7.31 -5.79
C VAL A 266 -0.97 -6.16 -6.72
N LEU A 267 -0.03 -5.31 -6.30
CA LEU A 267 0.49 -4.23 -7.13
C LEU A 267 1.08 -4.78 -8.43
N PHE A 268 1.91 -5.81 -8.35
CA PHE A 268 2.51 -6.44 -9.51
C PHE A 268 1.49 -7.06 -10.47
N ALA A 269 0.52 -7.81 -9.93
CA ALA A 269 -0.56 -8.40 -10.71
C ALA A 269 -1.42 -7.33 -11.41
N GLN A 270 -1.81 -6.27 -10.68
CA GLN A 270 -2.65 -5.19 -11.22
C GLN A 270 -1.93 -4.40 -12.32
N ILE A 271 -0.66 -4.06 -12.13
CA ILE A 271 0.09 -3.18 -13.03
C ILE A 271 0.56 -3.93 -14.28
N THR A 272 0.96 -5.20 -14.13
CA THR A 272 1.57 -5.95 -15.24
C THR A 272 0.62 -6.92 -15.93
N GLY A 273 -0.50 -7.27 -15.29
CA GLY A 273 -1.38 -8.36 -15.73
C GLY A 273 -0.78 -9.75 -15.57
N THR A 274 0.37 -9.89 -14.90
CA THR A 274 1.03 -11.18 -14.70
C THR A 274 0.25 -12.03 -13.70
N ASP A 275 0.05 -13.30 -14.05
CA ASP A 275 -0.50 -14.31 -13.14
C ASP A 275 0.53 -14.70 -12.08
N VAL A 276 0.41 -14.08 -10.90
CA VAL A 276 1.33 -14.27 -9.77
C VAL A 276 1.27 -15.66 -9.15
N THR A 277 0.28 -16.49 -9.48
CA THR A 277 0.19 -17.87 -8.96
C THR A 277 1.24 -18.80 -9.56
N ARG A 278 1.91 -18.36 -10.62
CA ARG A 278 2.94 -19.14 -11.32
C ARG A 278 4.29 -19.14 -10.64
N PHE A 279 4.57 -18.18 -9.75
CA PHE A 279 5.83 -18.14 -9.01
C PHE A 279 5.94 -19.31 -8.02
N GLY A 280 4.82 -19.68 -7.39
CA GLY A 280 4.76 -20.77 -6.43
C GLY A 280 5.51 -20.46 -5.13
N GLY A 281 5.66 -21.47 -4.27
CA GLY A 281 6.23 -21.29 -2.93
C GLY A 281 7.73 -20.94 -2.89
N ASN A 282 8.42 -21.02 -4.03
CA ASN A 282 9.85 -20.71 -4.14
C ASN A 282 10.10 -19.31 -4.73
N GLU A 283 9.10 -18.45 -4.79
CA GLU A 283 9.27 -17.06 -5.24
C GLU A 283 10.37 -16.35 -4.41
N THR A 284 11.23 -15.59 -5.10
CA THR A 284 12.51 -15.13 -4.53
C THR A 284 12.33 -14.11 -3.41
N ALA A 285 11.44 -13.12 -3.55
CA ALA A 285 11.20 -12.12 -2.51
C ALA A 285 10.64 -12.75 -1.24
N ALA A 286 9.69 -13.69 -1.37
CA ALA A 286 9.17 -14.48 -0.26
C ALA A 286 10.29 -15.19 0.50
N GLN A 287 11.20 -15.87 -0.19
CA GLN A 287 12.33 -16.56 0.46
C GLN A 287 13.26 -15.60 1.19
N GLN A 288 13.65 -14.50 0.53
CA GLN A 288 14.60 -13.54 1.09
C GLN A 288 14.05 -12.77 2.28
N LEU A 289 12.74 -12.51 2.28
CA LEU A 289 12.04 -11.85 3.39
C LEU A 289 11.61 -12.83 4.50
N GLY A 290 11.69 -14.14 4.25
CA GLY A 290 11.36 -15.18 5.22
C GLY A 290 9.88 -15.57 5.27
N VAL A 291 9.10 -15.27 4.23
CA VAL A 291 7.72 -15.75 4.07
C VAL A 291 7.75 -17.26 3.82
N PRO A 292 7.08 -18.11 4.65
CA PRO A 292 7.08 -19.55 4.43
C PRO A 292 6.52 -19.94 3.06
N ALA A 293 7.15 -20.89 2.38
CA ALA A 293 6.79 -21.28 1.00
C ALA A 293 5.29 -21.61 0.81
N THR A 294 4.67 -22.29 1.78
CA THR A 294 3.23 -22.61 1.74
C THR A 294 2.35 -21.40 1.97
N LEU A 295 2.81 -20.40 2.74
CA LEU A 295 2.13 -19.12 2.88
C LEU A 295 2.29 -18.28 1.62
N ALA A 296 3.48 -18.21 1.04
CA ALA A 296 3.75 -17.46 -0.19
C ALA A 296 2.81 -17.90 -1.33
N ALA A 297 2.68 -19.21 -1.57
CA ALA A 297 1.76 -19.74 -2.58
C ALA A 297 0.29 -19.39 -2.30
N ARG A 298 -0.14 -19.38 -1.02
CA ARG A 298 -1.50 -18.96 -0.65
C ARG A 298 -1.72 -17.47 -0.83
N LEU A 299 -0.76 -16.62 -0.47
CA LEU A 299 -0.84 -15.19 -0.68
C LEU A 299 -0.85 -14.82 -2.17
N GLN A 300 -0.15 -15.56 -3.03
CA GLN A 300 -0.25 -15.42 -4.49
C GLN A 300 -1.67 -15.73 -4.99
N GLN A 301 -2.32 -16.79 -4.49
CA GLN A 301 -3.71 -17.10 -4.82
C GLN A 301 -4.67 -16.00 -4.36
N ILE A 302 -4.49 -15.47 -3.15
CA ILE A 302 -5.27 -14.35 -2.62
C ILE A 302 -5.10 -13.11 -3.51
N ALA A 303 -3.87 -12.75 -3.86
CA ALA A 303 -3.58 -11.59 -4.70
C ALA A 303 -4.24 -11.71 -6.09
N ALA A 304 -4.06 -12.86 -6.76
CA ALA A 304 -4.65 -13.12 -8.07
C ALA A 304 -6.19 -13.08 -8.02
N GLN A 305 -6.79 -13.65 -6.96
CA GLN A 305 -8.23 -13.61 -6.77
C GLN A 305 -8.74 -12.19 -6.52
N ALA A 306 -8.08 -11.41 -5.67
CA ALA A 306 -8.48 -10.04 -5.36
C ALA A 306 -8.45 -9.15 -6.62
N VAL A 307 -7.36 -9.21 -7.41
CA VAL A 307 -7.27 -8.46 -8.68
C VAL A 307 -8.35 -8.90 -9.68
N LYS A 308 -8.66 -10.20 -9.76
CA LYS A 308 -9.72 -10.71 -10.66
C LYS A 308 -11.13 -10.30 -10.20
N GLN A 309 -11.35 -10.15 -8.90
CA GLN A 309 -12.66 -9.83 -8.31
C GLN A 309 -12.87 -8.32 -8.10
N ALA A 310 -11.83 -7.52 -8.31
CA ALA A 310 -11.85 -6.07 -8.21
C ALA A 310 -13.05 -5.47 -8.95
N SER A 311 -13.77 -4.58 -8.28
CA SER A 311 -14.99 -3.97 -8.78
C SER A 311 -15.01 -2.50 -8.36
N ALA A 312 -15.40 -1.60 -9.26
CA ALA A 312 -15.59 -0.19 -8.91
C ALA A 312 -16.96 0.11 -8.28
N ALA A 313 -17.80 -0.92 -8.07
CA ALA A 313 -19.12 -0.75 -7.49
C ALA A 313 -18.99 -0.45 -5.98
N PRO A 314 -19.63 0.62 -5.47
CA PRO A 314 -19.55 0.95 -4.05
C PRO A 314 -20.03 -0.20 -3.16
N LEU A 315 -19.26 -0.50 -2.11
CA LEU A 315 -19.62 -1.50 -1.10
C LEU A 315 -20.63 -0.93 -0.11
N ASN A 316 -20.56 0.36 0.19
CA ASN A 316 -21.56 1.04 1.00
C ASN A 316 -22.36 2.07 0.18
N ALA A 317 -23.29 1.58 -0.64
CA ALA A 317 -24.16 2.43 -1.47
C ALA A 317 -25.06 3.39 -0.66
N SER A 318 -25.20 3.19 0.65
CA SER A 318 -25.95 4.08 1.54
C SER A 318 -25.10 5.23 2.12
N ALA A 319 -23.77 5.11 2.07
CA ALA A 319 -22.86 6.16 2.49
C ALA A 319 -22.79 7.27 1.42
N PRO A 320 -22.63 8.54 1.81
CA PRO A 320 -22.38 9.61 0.86
C PRO A 320 -21.08 9.35 0.09
N ALA A 321 -21.05 9.65 -1.22
CA ALA A 321 -19.86 9.47 -2.04
C ALA A 321 -18.65 10.19 -1.42
N PRO A 322 -17.54 9.48 -1.09
CA PRO A 322 -16.45 10.00 -0.29
C PRO A 322 -15.91 11.35 -0.78
N CYS A 323 -15.67 11.48 -2.08
CA CYS A 323 -15.09 12.68 -2.67
C CYS A 323 -15.99 13.94 -2.61
N THR A 324 -17.28 13.78 -2.28
CA THR A 324 -18.25 14.89 -2.21
C THR A 324 -18.60 15.29 -0.78
N GLN A 325 -18.09 14.57 0.22
CA GLN A 325 -18.38 14.84 1.63
C GLN A 325 -17.78 16.19 2.05
N SER A 326 -18.59 17.02 2.71
CA SER A 326 -18.08 18.12 3.54
C SER A 326 -17.49 17.54 4.82
N GLN A 327 -16.38 18.12 5.29
CA GLN A 327 -15.78 17.78 6.58
C GLN A 327 -16.75 17.94 7.74
#